data_AF-R0K0C8-F1
#
_entry.id   AF-R0K0C8-F1
#
_cell.length_a   1.000
_cell.length_b   1.000
_cell.length_c   1.000
_cell.angle_alpha   90.00
_cell.angle_beta   90.00
_cell.angle_gamma   90.00
#
_symmetry.space_group_name_H-M   'P 1'
#
loop_
_entity.id
_entity.type
_entity.pdbx_description
1 polymer ?
#
loop_
_entity_poly.entity_id
_entity_poly.type
_entity_poly.pdbx_seq_one_letter_code
_entity_poly.pdbx_strand_id
1 'polypeptide(L)'
;MTLLSEAHVLAETSQLSSCVLDSLLELHFGTYALGVSRRLTSVAYLPAVGLEPASSLELGVRDVAHAVGVARENGMALRIGDLYLEAAGEAIKYGLETGRKCDSSAVYGVVRRRAGLEFETRVVRERDGMGEGEGGGVMEVG
;
A
#
# COMPACT_ATOMS: atom_id res chain seq x y z
N MET A 1 -7.05 3.76 -5.19
CA MET A 1 -6.03 3.03 -4.41
C MET A 1 -6.21 1.52 -4.52
N THR A 2 -7.37 0.96 -4.14
CA THR A 2 -7.63 -0.50 -4.09
C THR A 2 -7.24 -1.26 -5.36
N LEU A 3 -7.84 -0.91 -6.52
CA LEU A 3 -7.58 -1.64 -7.77
C LEU A 3 -6.11 -1.56 -8.23
N LEU A 4 -5.47 -0.40 -8.08
CA LEU A 4 -4.05 -0.24 -8.40
C LEU A 4 -3.16 -1.01 -7.41
N SER A 5 -3.58 -1.16 -6.15
CA SER A 5 -2.87 -1.99 -5.18
C SER A 5 -2.90 -3.45 -5.60
N GLU A 6 -4.06 -3.97 -5.99
CA GLU A 6 -4.21 -5.32 -6.52
C GLU A 6 -3.38 -5.52 -7.80
N ALA A 7 -3.39 -4.55 -8.72
CA ALA A 7 -2.59 -4.63 -9.94
C ALA A 7 -1.08 -4.71 -9.65
N HIS A 8 -0.56 -3.91 -8.71
CA HIS A 8 0.85 -3.98 -8.31
C HIS A 8 1.21 -5.27 -7.60
N VAL A 9 0.35 -5.76 -6.71
CA VAL A 9 0.59 -7.03 -6.01
C VAL A 9 0.51 -8.22 -6.97
N LEU A 10 -0.41 -8.19 -7.94
CA LEU A 10 -0.46 -9.16 -9.02
C LEU A 10 0.82 -9.11 -9.87
N ALA A 11 1.29 -7.91 -10.23
CA ALA A 11 2.53 -7.75 -10.98
C ALA A 11 3.71 -8.38 -10.21
N GLU A 12 3.89 -8.05 -8.93
CA GLU A 12 4.99 -8.58 -8.12
C GLU A 12 4.93 -10.10 -7.93
N THR A 13 3.76 -10.65 -7.61
CA THR A 13 3.58 -12.11 -7.45
C THR A 13 3.75 -12.88 -8.76
N SER A 14 3.56 -12.22 -9.90
CA SER A 14 3.82 -12.77 -11.25
C SER A 14 5.21 -12.41 -11.79
N GLN A 15 6.08 -11.82 -10.98
CA GLN A 15 7.45 -11.40 -11.35
C GLN A 15 7.50 -10.33 -12.46
N LEU A 16 6.40 -9.61 -12.66
CA LEU A 16 6.35 -8.42 -13.50
C LEU A 16 6.82 -7.20 -12.70
N SER A 17 7.76 -6.45 -13.28
CA SER A 17 8.27 -5.25 -12.62
C SER A 17 7.21 -4.14 -12.56
N SER A 18 7.23 -3.37 -11.47
CA SER A 18 6.37 -2.21 -11.28
C SER A 18 6.56 -1.15 -12.36
N CYS A 19 7.76 -1.02 -12.93
CA CYS A 19 8.04 -0.08 -14.01
C CYS A 19 7.28 -0.41 -15.31
N VAL A 20 7.07 -1.70 -15.63
CA VAL A 20 6.26 -2.09 -16.79
C VAL A 20 4.79 -1.72 -16.55
N LEU A 21 4.27 -1.97 -15.35
CA LEU A 21 2.90 -1.57 -15.00
C LEU A 21 2.74 -0.04 -15.03
N ASP A 22 3.70 0.72 -14.51
CA ASP A 22 3.70 2.18 -14.60
C ASP A 22 3.60 2.67 -16.05
N SER A 23 4.38 2.10 -16.97
CA SER A 23 4.32 2.47 -18.40
C SER A 23 2.96 2.17 -19.03
N LEU A 24 2.35 1.03 -18.70
CA LEU A 24 1.01 0.69 -19.17
C LEU A 24 -0.05 1.66 -18.60
N LEU A 25 0.07 2.01 -17.32
CA LEU A 25 -0.85 2.95 -16.67
C LEU A 25 -0.76 4.35 -17.27
N GLU A 26 0.45 4.83 -17.55
CA GLU A 26 0.66 6.12 -18.21
C GLU A 26 0.05 6.13 -19.61
N LEU A 27 0.33 5.10 -20.42
CA LEU A 27 -0.11 5.01 -21.80
C LEU A 27 -1.65 4.94 -21.93
N HIS A 28 -2.32 4.23 -21.02
CA HIS A 28 -3.75 3.93 -21.14
C HIS A 28 -4.66 4.78 -20.23
N PHE A 29 -4.15 5.24 -19.08
CA PHE A 29 -4.96 5.92 -18.07
C PHE A 29 -4.40 7.30 -17.67
N GLY A 30 -3.25 7.69 -18.22
CA GLY A 30 -2.66 9.02 -18.06
C GLY A 30 -1.98 9.26 -16.71
N THR A 31 -1.58 10.52 -16.52
CA THR A 31 -0.67 10.94 -15.44
C THR A 31 -1.26 10.79 -14.03
N TYR A 32 -2.58 10.86 -13.88
CA TYR A 32 -3.23 10.67 -12.59
C TYR A 32 -3.07 9.24 -12.07
N ALA A 33 -3.37 8.24 -12.91
CA ALA A 33 -3.20 6.84 -12.56
C ALA A 33 -1.73 6.52 -12.27
N LEU A 34 -0.80 7.04 -13.08
CA LEU A 34 0.64 6.93 -12.83
C LEU A 34 1.06 7.57 -11.49
N GLY A 35 0.53 8.74 -11.15
CA GLY A 35 0.83 9.40 -9.88
C GLY A 35 0.40 8.57 -8.68
N VAL A 36 -0.79 7.97 -8.75
CA VAL A 36 -1.28 7.04 -7.73
C VAL A 36 -0.41 5.78 -7.68
N SER A 37 -0.05 5.24 -8.84
CA SER A 37 0.84 4.08 -8.99
C SER A 37 2.16 4.28 -8.25
N ARG A 38 2.85 5.38 -8.54
CA ARG A 38 4.13 5.75 -7.91
C ARG A 38 3.99 6.00 -6.42
N ARG A 39 2.88 6.56 -5.97
CA ARG A 39 2.63 6.75 -4.54
C ARG A 39 2.57 5.40 -3.80
N LEU A 40 1.89 4.40 -4.35
CA LEU A 40 1.77 3.06 -3.77
C LEU A 40 3.12 2.35 -3.70
N THR A 41 3.92 2.42 -4.77
CA THR A 41 5.20 1.70 -4.88
C THR A 41 6.36 2.43 -4.22
N SER A 42 6.18 3.69 -3.85
CA SER A 42 7.13 4.46 -3.04
C SER A 42 7.01 4.15 -1.54
N VAL A 43 7.77 4.87 -0.73
CA VAL A 43 7.67 4.82 0.73
C VAL A 43 6.50 5.62 1.32
N ALA A 44 5.71 6.31 0.48
CA ALA A 44 4.68 7.24 0.94
C ALA A 44 3.50 6.57 1.65
N TYR A 45 3.16 5.33 1.30
CA TYR A 45 2.05 4.62 1.95
C TYR A 45 2.34 4.28 3.42
N LEU A 46 3.63 4.14 3.78
CA LEU A 46 4.11 3.92 5.14
C LEU A 46 5.26 4.89 5.46
N PRO A 47 4.95 6.14 5.87
CA PRO A 47 5.92 7.15 6.27
C PRO A 47 6.92 6.63 7.32
N ALA A 48 8.11 7.21 7.36
CA ALA A 48 9.11 6.89 8.38
C ALA A 48 8.56 7.20 9.78
N VAL A 49 9.11 6.53 10.79
CA VAL A 49 8.69 6.70 12.19
C VAL A 49 8.77 8.19 12.57
N GLY A 50 7.69 8.71 13.15
CA GLY A 50 7.60 10.12 13.57
C GLY A 50 7.24 11.12 12.46
N LEU A 51 7.12 10.69 11.20
CA LEU A 51 6.64 11.54 10.12
C LEU A 51 5.14 11.40 9.90
N GLU A 52 4.50 12.51 9.51
CA GLU A 52 3.10 12.52 9.12
C GLU A 52 2.92 11.98 7.69
N PRO A 53 1.81 11.27 7.41
CA PRO A 53 1.42 10.94 6.04
C PRO A 53 1.00 12.20 5.28
N ALA A 54 1.22 12.20 3.96
CA ALA A 54 0.72 13.25 3.09
C ALA A 54 -0.83 13.29 3.07
N SER A 55 -1.48 12.13 3.29
CA SER A 55 -2.92 12.01 3.50
C SER A 55 -3.18 10.97 4.58
N SER A 56 -3.72 11.39 5.73
CA SER A 56 -4.03 10.47 6.84
C SER A 56 -5.01 9.37 6.41
N LEU A 57 -4.70 8.14 6.81
CA LEU A 57 -5.57 6.98 6.61
C LEU A 57 -6.93 7.17 7.29
N GLU A 58 -6.96 7.73 8.50
CA GLU A 58 -8.17 7.95 9.29
C GLU A 58 -9.11 8.95 8.62
N LEU A 59 -8.56 10.01 8.01
CA LEU A 59 -9.34 10.94 7.19
C LEU A 59 -9.90 10.25 5.95
N GLY A 60 -9.06 9.49 5.23
CA GLY A 60 -9.50 8.72 4.06
C GLY A 60 -10.63 7.73 4.39
N VAL A 61 -10.56 7.06 5.54
CA VAL A 61 -11.62 6.17 6.03
C VAL A 61 -12.92 6.95 6.28
N ARG A 62 -12.85 8.12 6.92
CA ARG A 62 -14.05 8.95 7.18
C ARG A 62 -14.73 9.37 5.90
N ASP A 63 -13.96 9.86 4.92
CA ASP A 63 -14.50 10.35 3.65
C ASP A 63 -15.15 9.22 2.84
N VAL A 64 -14.48 8.06 2.74
CA VAL A 64 -15.00 6.91 2.02
C VAL A 64 -16.21 6.30 2.74
N ALA A 65 -16.19 6.22 4.07
CA ALA A 65 -17.33 5.74 4.86
C ALA A 65 -18.55 6.64 4.67
N HIS A 66 -18.36 7.96 4.63
CA HIS A 66 -19.42 8.90 4.34
C HIS A 66 -20.00 8.69 2.93
N ALA A 67 -19.15 8.59 1.91
CA ALA A 67 -19.59 8.35 0.53
C ALA A 67 -20.34 7.02 0.37
N VAL A 68 -19.86 5.95 1.02
CA VAL A 68 -20.53 4.64 1.06
C VAL A 68 -21.89 4.74 1.77
N GLY A 69 -21.97 5.50 2.87
CA GLY A 69 -23.24 5.77 3.56
C GLY A 69 -24.26 6.46 2.66
N VAL A 70 -23.87 7.57 2.04
CA VAL A 70 -24.72 8.32 1.09
C VAL A 70 -25.18 7.42 -0.06
N ALA A 71 -24.30 6.61 -0.62
CA ALA A 71 -24.67 5.68 -1.70
C ALA A 71 -25.74 4.67 -1.26
N ARG A 72 -25.58 4.08 -0.06
CA ARG A 72 -26.53 3.10 0.50
C ARG A 72 -27.90 3.72 0.76
N GLU A 73 -27.95 4.94 1.28
CA GLU A 73 -29.20 5.71 1.46
C GLU A 73 -29.96 5.91 0.14
N ASN A 74 -29.25 5.93 -0.99
CA ASN A 74 -29.80 6.05 -2.33
C ASN A 74 -29.96 4.69 -3.05
N GLY A 75 -29.92 3.58 -2.32
CA GLY A 75 -30.12 2.23 -2.88
C GLY A 75 -28.98 1.74 -3.78
N MET A 76 -27.79 2.35 -3.68
CA MET A 76 -26.60 1.98 -4.45
C MET A 76 -25.50 1.40 -3.55
N ALA A 77 -24.76 0.42 -4.07
CA ALA A 77 -23.58 -0.14 -3.41
C ALA A 77 -22.28 0.35 -4.08
N LEU A 78 -21.37 0.93 -3.29
CA LEU A 78 -20.02 1.28 -3.73
C LEU A 78 -19.04 0.16 -3.39
N ARG A 79 -19.07 -0.94 -4.16
CA ARG A 79 -18.28 -2.15 -3.86
C ARG A 79 -16.77 -1.91 -3.72
N ILE A 80 -16.20 -1.03 -4.53
CA ILE A 80 -14.78 -0.66 -4.41
C ILE A 80 -14.52 0.14 -3.12
N GLY A 81 -15.48 0.94 -2.69
CA GLY A 81 -15.44 1.64 -1.41
C GLY A 81 -15.52 0.68 -0.23
N ASP A 82 -16.38 -0.33 -0.29
CA ASP A 82 -16.47 -1.38 0.72
C ASP A 82 -15.12 -2.14 0.86
N LEU A 83 -14.52 -2.54 -0.27
CA LEU A 83 -13.20 -3.18 -0.29
C LEU A 83 -12.10 -2.27 0.27
N TYR A 84 -12.17 -0.97 -0.02
CA TYR A 84 -11.24 0.00 0.57
C TYR A 84 -11.38 0.07 2.09
N LEU A 85 -12.60 0.17 2.62
CA LEU A 85 -12.84 0.29 4.07
C LEU A 85 -12.38 -0.95 4.83
N GLU A 86 -12.58 -2.13 4.26
CA GLU A 86 -12.10 -3.39 4.83
C GLU A 86 -10.56 -3.39 4.95
N ALA A 87 -9.86 -3.11 3.85
CA ALA A 87 -8.41 -3.05 3.83
C ALA A 87 -7.87 -1.91 4.71
N ALA A 88 -8.54 -0.75 4.74
CA ALA A 88 -8.14 0.38 5.57
C ALA A 88 -8.25 0.06 7.06
N GLY A 89 -9.27 -0.71 7.47
CA GLY A 89 -9.38 -1.20 8.85
C GLY A 89 -8.21 -2.08 9.28
N GLU A 90 -7.71 -2.94 8.38
CA GLU A 90 -6.50 -3.73 8.63
C GLU A 90 -5.21 -2.89 8.65
N ALA A 91 -5.13 -1.85 7.82
CA ALA A 91 -4.01 -0.92 7.81
C ALA A 91 -3.98 -0.07 9.10
N ILE A 92 -5.14 0.32 9.65
CA ILE A 92 -5.23 0.97 10.96
C ILE A 92 -4.68 0.05 12.05
N LYS A 93 -5.09 -1.22 12.07
CA LYS A 93 -4.56 -2.20 13.04
C LYS A 93 -3.04 -2.32 12.93
N TYR A 94 -2.53 -2.40 11.71
CA TYR A 94 -1.09 -2.41 11.45
C TYR A 94 -0.37 -1.19 12.05
N GLY A 95 -0.89 0.01 11.78
CA GLY A 95 -0.35 1.25 12.33
C GLY A 95 -0.36 1.28 13.86
N LEU A 96 -1.43 0.80 14.50
CA LEU A 96 -1.53 0.72 15.96
C LEU A 96 -0.51 -0.27 16.56
N GLU A 97 -0.37 -1.46 15.97
CA GLU A 97 0.55 -2.50 16.44
C GLU A 97 2.02 -2.08 16.30
N THR A 98 2.35 -1.35 15.24
CA THR A 98 3.71 -0.91 14.94
C THR A 98 4.04 0.50 15.46
N GLY A 99 3.06 1.22 15.99
CA GLY A 99 3.20 2.63 16.34
C GLY A 99 3.42 3.56 15.14
N ARG A 100 3.06 3.11 13.93
CA ARG A 100 3.26 3.83 12.67
C ARG A 100 2.02 4.60 12.27
N LYS A 101 2.22 5.84 11.81
CA LYS A 101 1.18 6.58 11.10
C LYS A 101 1.11 6.11 9.66
N CYS A 102 -0.10 5.83 9.19
CA CYS A 102 -0.34 5.30 7.85
C CYS A 102 -0.95 6.36 6.94
N ASP A 103 -0.55 6.33 5.67
CA ASP A 103 -1.19 7.14 4.64
C ASP A 103 -2.44 6.43 4.11
N SER A 104 -3.38 7.17 3.50
CA SER A 104 -4.59 6.58 2.89
C SER A 104 -4.32 5.54 1.80
N SER A 105 -3.09 5.52 1.25
CA SER A 105 -2.59 4.48 0.36
C SER A 105 -2.08 3.20 1.05
N ALA A 106 -2.06 3.14 2.39
CA ALA A 106 -1.58 1.98 3.17
C ALA A 106 -2.38 0.69 2.97
N VAL A 107 -3.56 0.78 2.35
CA VAL A 107 -4.30 -0.39 1.83
C VAL A 107 -3.44 -1.26 0.91
N TYR A 108 -2.41 -0.69 0.26
CA TYR A 108 -1.43 -1.44 -0.52
C TYR A 108 -0.71 -2.50 0.32
N GLY A 109 -0.19 -2.13 1.50
CA GLY A 109 0.48 -3.07 2.40
C GLY A 109 -0.46 -4.20 2.87
N VAL A 110 -1.75 -3.91 3.01
CA VAL A 110 -2.75 -4.93 3.33
C VAL A 110 -2.96 -5.90 2.17
N VAL A 111 -3.09 -5.40 0.93
CA VAL A 111 -3.21 -6.27 -0.26
C VAL A 111 -1.96 -7.13 -0.42
N ARG A 112 -0.77 -6.61 -0.10
CA ARG A 112 0.48 -7.39 -0.08
C ARG A 112 0.39 -8.56 0.91
N ARG A 113 0.00 -8.30 2.16
CA ARG A 113 -0.17 -9.35 3.19
C ARG A 113 -1.18 -10.42 2.78
N ARG A 114 -2.30 -10.02 2.17
CA ARG A 114 -3.31 -10.96 1.66
C ARG A 114 -2.76 -11.87 0.56
N ALA A 115 -1.71 -11.46 -0.15
CA ALA A 115 -1.01 -12.26 -1.15
C ALA A 115 0.22 -13.02 -0.59
N GLY A 116 0.43 -13.04 0.72
CA GLY A 116 1.56 -13.72 1.37
C GLY A 116 2.89 -12.96 1.31
N LEU A 117 2.86 -11.66 0.99
CA LEU A 117 4.02 -10.77 1.05
C LEU A 117 4.04 -10.01 2.38
N GLU A 118 5.19 -9.45 2.73
CA GLU A 118 5.29 -8.49 3.84
C GLU A 118 4.47 -7.22 3.58
N PHE A 119 3.98 -6.60 4.66
CA PHE A 119 3.29 -5.31 4.58
C PHE A 119 4.19 -4.25 3.96
N GLU A 120 5.44 -4.17 4.45
CA GLU A 120 6.48 -3.33 3.89
C GLU A 120 7.02 -3.89 2.58
N THR A 121 7.10 -3.00 1.60
CA THR A 121 7.96 -3.19 0.42
C THR A 121 9.42 -3.21 0.83
N ARG A 122 10.25 -3.84 -0.01
CA ARG A 122 11.71 -3.81 0.14
C ARG A 122 12.26 -2.39 0.33
N VAL A 123 11.76 -1.42 -0.44
CA VAL A 123 12.20 -0.01 -0.35
C VAL A 123 11.89 0.61 1.02
N VAL A 124 10.73 0.27 1.62
CA VAL A 124 10.39 0.73 2.98
C VAL A 124 11.29 0.07 4.02
N ARG A 125 11.54 -1.24 3.90
CA ARG A 125 12.45 -1.98 4.80
C ARG A 125 13.88 -1.46 4.73
N GLU A 126 14.41 -1.23 3.52
CA GLU A 126 15.74 -0.66 3.30
C GLU A 126 15.85 0.74 3.93
N ARG A 127 14.85 1.62 3.72
CA ARG A 127 14.79 2.94 4.36
C ARG A 127 14.82 2.85 5.89
N ASP A 128 14.09 1.89 6.45
CA ASP A 128 13.94 1.73 7.90
C ASP A 128 15.10 0.92 8.53
N GLY A 129 16.11 0.52 7.75
CA GLY A 129 17.24 -0.26 8.24
C GLY A 129 16.90 -1.71 8.61
N MET A 130 15.80 -2.25 8.07
CA MET A 130 15.30 -3.61 8.30
C MET A 130 15.85 -4.62 7.27
N GLY A 131 17.01 -4.32 6.68
CA GLY A 131 17.69 -5.17 5.69
C GLY A 131 18.08 -6.52 6.27
N GLU A 132 18.01 -7.57 5.44
CA GLU A 132 18.34 -8.94 5.83
C GLU A 132 19.75 -9.02 6.43
N GLY A 133 19.85 -9.55 7.65
CA GLY A 133 21.12 -10.05 8.15
C GLY A 133 21.55 -11.23 7.29
N GLU A 134 22.37 -10.97 6.27
CA GLU A 134 23.11 -12.02 5.60
C GLU A 134 24.00 -12.71 6.64
N GLY A 135 23.77 -14.01 6.83
CA GLY A 135 24.66 -14.88 7.57
C GLY A 135 26.04 -14.90 6.93
N GLY A 136 26.90 -13.98 7.34
CA GLY A 136 28.34 -14.03 7.11
C GLY A 136 28.95 -15.16 7.92
N GLY A 137 28.84 -16.39 7.41
CA GLY A 137 29.69 -17.48 7.83
C GLY A 137 31.14 -17.03 7.66
N VAL A 138 31.83 -16.90 8.80
CA VAL A 138 33.27 -16.67 8.84
C VAL A 138 33.92 -17.88 8.20
N MET A 139 34.39 -17.73 6.96
CA MET A 139 35.30 -18.68 6.34
C MET A 139 36.66 -18.45 7.01
N GLU A 140 36.94 -19.20 8.08
CA GLU A 140 38.31 -19.36 8.57
C GLU A 140 39.12 -20.05 7.46
N VAL A 141 39.96 -19.27 6.80
CA VAL A 141 41.07 -19.78 6.01
C VAL A 141 42.17 -20.21 6.97
N GLY A 142 42.32 -21.53 7.12
CA GLY A 142 43.54 -22.18 7.60
C GLY A 142 44.55 -22.39 6.48
#